data_AF-A0A419WXC6-F1
#
_entry.id   AF-A0A419WXC6-F1
#
_cell.length_a   1.000
_cell.length_b   1.000
_cell.length_c   1.000
_cell.angle_alpha   90.00
_cell.angle_beta   90.00
_cell.angle_gamma   90.00
#
_symmetry.space_group_name_H-M   'P 1'
#
loop_
_entity.id
_entity.type
_entity.pdbx_description
1 polymer ?
#
loop_
_entity_poly.entity_id
_entity_poly.type
_entity_poly.pdbx_seq_one_letter_code
_entity_poly.pdbx_strand_id
1 'polypeptide(L)'
;MKPIVIKLFCALLLAPFSAFSQNKLKANISNGEQKAIAYASVALKGTSLGTISNLNGNFELALPSDHTKQQIVISCIGYKSQAFSVDSLLQIQKKEGIPKLYLNKHSYQLQEITVGKQEILKDAQQIFTNAINELPKLLDDQPHIGKYYFRQSHGNKNSINRLIEAAVSIYDPGISHKIEECKFNIDELQSSLDNRDIDFKSLLRVYKYMAKKKDVPKDSLLLNSTNHNAPIVKERLTNNLDNSKASFSKFFTATNMIRAAQKERRKNSKPVNPWFVNGGPLLSKTFMKKHRFKLDTIIQYNGEATYKVKILPNKNYKGLECQERKFMPIGIAYIRLKDFAFFRLDYGFITNPKYKGYKFRGERHGTFKGNYKYHYLFKIRFKEYNSKFYLNYLYSIRGDYNDDLSGSHKVIQEMVNIEIINDQDIVNQQFKQLNWKGDHYKKLPYHKEFWDNYTIMLPTTEQENLKKNLEQELLKK
;
A
#
# COMPACT_ATOMS: atom_id res chain seq x y z
N MET A 1 4.93 74.49 -38.48
CA MET A 1 4.40 73.36 -37.66
C MET A 1 5.37 72.20 -37.81
N LYS A 2 6.09 71.85 -36.74
CA LYS A 2 7.14 70.81 -36.71
C LYS A 2 6.63 69.61 -35.88
N PRO A 3 7.02 68.36 -36.21
CA PRO A 3 6.50 67.16 -35.56
C PRO A 3 7.15 66.96 -34.18
N ILE A 4 6.34 66.64 -33.18
CA ILE A 4 6.81 66.19 -31.86
C ILE A 4 6.95 64.67 -31.93
N VAL A 5 8.20 64.20 -31.88
CA VAL A 5 8.55 62.79 -31.79
C VAL A 5 8.30 62.32 -30.36
N ILE A 6 7.22 61.55 -30.14
CA ILE A 6 7.00 60.84 -28.88
C ILE A 6 7.81 59.55 -28.95
N LYS A 7 8.97 59.52 -28.27
CA LYS A 7 9.71 58.29 -28.02
C LYS A 7 8.92 57.43 -27.03
N LEU A 8 8.29 56.39 -27.55
CA LEU A 8 7.68 55.32 -26.74
C LEU A 8 8.80 54.58 -26.01
N PHE A 9 8.93 54.83 -24.70
CA PHE A 9 9.86 54.12 -23.83
C PHE A 9 9.27 52.72 -23.53
N CYS A 10 9.53 51.74 -24.39
CA CYS A 10 9.29 50.33 -24.11
C CYS A 10 10.28 49.85 -23.04
N ALA A 11 10.00 50.16 -21.78
CA ALA A 11 10.63 49.49 -20.66
C ALA A 11 10.08 48.06 -20.60
N LEU A 12 10.87 47.11 -21.12
CA LEU A 12 10.73 45.68 -20.91
C LEU A 12 10.47 45.41 -19.41
N LEU A 13 9.24 44.99 -19.09
CA LEU A 13 8.94 44.19 -17.90
C LEU A 13 9.57 42.79 -18.08
N LEU A 14 10.91 42.72 -18.01
CA LEU A 14 11.62 41.49 -17.68
C LEU A 14 11.53 41.31 -16.17
N ALA A 15 10.33 41.02 -15.67
CA ALA A 15 10.24 40.36 -14.38
C ALA A 15 10.94 38.99 -14.57
N PRO A 16 11.95 38.65 -13.76
CA PRO A 16 12.51 37.31 -13.81
C PRO A 16 11.38 36.37 -13.43
N PHE A 17 10.85 35.63 -14.42
CA PHE A 17 10.11 34.42 -14.12
C PHE A 17 11.08 33.53 -13.35
N SER A 18 10.92 33.48 -12.03
CA SER A 18 11.52 32.44 -11.22
C SER A 18 10.96 31.13 -11.74
N ALA A 19 11.69 30.50 -12.66
CA ALA A 19 11.45 29.12 -13.02
C ALA A 19 11.68 28.32 -11.74
N PHE A 20 10.59 27.92 -11.07
CA PHE A 20 10.66 26.96 -9.99
C PHE A 20 11.31 25.69 -10.57
N SER A 21 12.56 25.43 -10.17
CA SER A 21 13.27 24.22 -10.56
C SER A 21 12.52 23.01 -10.01
N GLN A 22 11.99 22.17 -10.90
CA GLN A 22 11.40 20.89 -10.54
C GLN A 22 12.49 19.95 -10.02
N ASN A 23 12.61 19.79 -8.70
CA ASN A 23 13.62 18.92 -8.09
C ASN A 23 13.10 17.48 -7.90
N LYS A 24 12.57 16.88 -8.98
CA LYS A 24 12.19 15.46 -9.00
C LYS A 24 13.31 14.61 -9.59
N LEU A 25 13.79 13.66 -8.81
CA LEU A 25 14.70 12.63 -9.27
C LEU A 25 13.90 11.43 -9.78
N LYS A 26 14.03 11.13 -11.06
CA LYS A 26 13.51 9.92 -11.71
C LYS A 26 14.69 9.04 -12.07
N ALA A 27 14.64 7.75 -11.75
CA ALA A 27 15.66 6.80 -12.19
C ALA A 27 15.10 5.38 -12.31
N ASN A 28 15.85 4.52 -12.99
CA ASN A 28 15.57 3.09 -13.13
C ASN A 28 16.55 2.26 -12.32
N ILE A 29 16.06 1.20 -11.67
CA ILE A 29 16.87 0.26 -10.89
C ILE A 29 16.84 -1.11 -11.58
N SER A 30 18.01 -1.59 -11.96
CA SER A 30 18.19 -2.86 -12.64
C SER A 30 19.33 -3.67 -12.03
N ASN A 31 19.41 -4.96 -12.34
CA ASN A 31 20.56 -5.79 -11.99
C ASN A 31 21.61 -5.80 -13.11
N GLY A 32 22.74 -6.48 -12.89
CA GLY A 32 23.80 -6.62 -13.91
C GLY A 32 23.37 -7.32 -15.21
N GLU A 33 22.25 -8.06 -15.22
CA GLU A 33 21.63 -8.66 -16.41
C GLU A 33 20.59 -7.71 -17.06
N GLN A 34 20.57 -6.42 -16.68
CA GLN A 34 19.60 -5.42 -17.13
C GLN A 34 18.12 -5.76 -16.81
N LYS A 35 17.88 -6.69 -15.89
CA LYS A 35 16.51 -6.99 -15.41
C LYS A 35 16.13 -5.99 -14.33
N ALA A 36 14.96 -5.38 -14.50
CA ALA A 36 14.37 -4.45 -13.56
C ALA A 36 14.26 -5.06 -12.14
N ILE A 37 14.56 -4.25 -11.13
CA ILE A 37 14.39 -4.62 -9.73
C ILE A 37 13.14 -3.92 -9.21
N ALA A 38 12.07 -4.69 -9.09
CA ALA A 38 10.78 -4.23 -8.60
C ALA A 38 10.74 -4.08 -7.07
N TYR A 39 10.01 -3.08 -6.58
CA TYR A 39 9.78 -2.82 -5.16
C TYR A 39 11.07 -2.64 -4.35
N ALA A 40 12.13 -2.12 -4.97
CA ALA A 40 13.32 -1.67 -4.26
C ALA A 40 12.98 -0.42 -3.45
N SER A 41 13.43 -0.35 -2.20
CA SER A 41 13.27 0.83 -1.37
C SER A 41 14.31 1.87 -1.77
N VAL A 42 13.87 3.11 -1.96
CA VAL A 42 14.73 4.26 -2.25
C VAL A 42 14.52 5.26 -1.12
N ALA A 43 15.58 5.59 -0.39
CA ALA A 43 15.52 6.52 0.72
C ALA A 43 16.57 7.62 0.56
N LEU A 44 16.21 8.86 0.86
CA LEU A 44 17.15 9.96 0.96
C LEU A 44 17.89 9.85 2.30
N LYS A 45 19.20 9.62 2.25
CA LYS A 45 20.03 9.23 3.40
C LYS A 45 19.92 10.26 4.53
N GLY A 46 19.67 9.78 5.75
CA GLY A 46 19.54 10.61 6.94
C GLY A 46 18.18 11.28 7.12
N THR A 47 17.23 11.06 6.21
CA THR A 47 15.87 11.62 6.28
C THR A 47 14.83 10.49 6.27
N SER A 48 13.57 10.83 6.52
CA SER A 48 12.45 9.91 6.32
C SER A 48 11.97 9.88 4.87
N LEU A 49 12.47 10.77 3.99
CA LEU A 49 12.03 10.89 2.61
C LEU A 49 12.39 9.65 1.79
N GLY A 50 11.42 9.14 1.03
CA GLY A 50 11.66 7.97 0.20
C GLY A 50 10.50 7.58 -0.69
N THR A 51 10.71 6.49 -1.42
CA THR A 51 9.76 5.90 -2.36
C THR A 51 10.14 4.43 -2.60
N ILE A 52 9.44 3.77 -3.53
CA ILE A 52 9.78 2.44 -4.04
C ILE A 52 9.82 2.41 -5.56
N SER A 53 10.58 1.48 -6.14
CA SER A 53 10.51 1.22 -7.58
C SER A 53 9.25 0.43 -7.97
N ASN A 54 8.70 0.74 -9.14
CA ASN A 54 7.60 0.01 -9.75
C ASN A 54 8.06 -1.35 -10.33
N LEU A 55 7.16 -2.11 -10.98
CA LEU A 55 7.50 -3.40 -11.59
C LEU A 55 8.58 -3.32 -12.68
N ASN A 56 8.72 -2.15 -13.32
CA ASN A 56 9.72 -1.89 -14.36
C ASN A 56 11.03 -1.33 -13.77
N GLY A 57 11.16 -1.23 -12.45
CA GLY A 57 12.35 -0.70 -11.77
C GLY A 57 12.40 0.83 -11.71
N ASN A 58 11.41 1.54 -12.24
CA ASN A 58 11.37 3.01 -12.25
C ASN A 58 10.88 3.54 -10.90
N PHE A 59 11.47 4.65 -10.44
CA PHE A 59 10.96 5.42 -9.30
C PHE A 59 11.02 6.92 -9.59
N GLU A 60 10.25 7.67 -8.81
CA GLU A 60 10.32 9.13 -8.73
C GLU A 60 10.43 9.51 -7.25
N LEU A 61 11.28 10.48 -6.93
CA LEU A 61 11.47 11.04 -5.60
C LEU A 61 11.54 12.56 -5.71
N ALA A 62 10.64 13.27 -5.04
CA ALA A 62 10.73 14.71 -4.87
C ALA A 62 11.81 15.02 -3.83
N LEU A 63 12.69 15.96 -4.17
CA LEU A 63 13.81 16.38 -3.35
C LEU A 63 13.56 17.81 -2.85
N PRO A 64 13.70 18.08 -1.54
CA PRO A 64 13.66 19.45 -1.05
C PRO A 64 14.85 20.24 -1.62
N SER A 65 14.68 21.56 -1.78
CA SER A 65 15.65 22.45 -2.46
C SER A 65 17.08 22.35 -1.95
N ASP A 66 17.25 22.05 -0.66
CA ASP A 66 18.53 22.15 0.05
C ASP A 66 19.30 20.81 0.12
N HIS A 67 18.75 19.75 -0.50
CA HIS A 67 19.22 18.37 -0.30
C HIS A 67 20.04 17.79 -1.47
N THR A 68 20.50 18.62 -2.41
CA THR A 68 21.15 18.10 -3.64
C THR A 68 22.48 17.40 -3.37
N LYS A 69 23.18 17.80 -2.29
CA LYS A 69 24.46 17.19 -1.83
C LYS A 69 24.29 15.85 -1.10
N GLN A 70 23.06 15.38 -0.89
CA GLN A 70 22.80 14.12 -0.19
C GLN A 70 22.95 12.91 -1.10
N GLN A 71 22.86 11.72 -0.51
CA GLN A 71 22.84 10.46 -1.23
C GLN A 71 21.46 9.83 -1.11
N ILE A 72 21.01 9.16 -2.17
CA ILE A 72 19.96 8.16 -2.04
C ILE A 72 20.59 6.81 -1.70
N VAL A 73 19.93 6.03 -0.85
CA VAL A 73 20.26 4.63 -0.56
C VAL A 73 19.19 3.75 -1.16
N ILE A 74 19.62 2.79 -1.97
CA ILE A 74 18.76 1.80 -2.61
C ILE A 74 18.97 0.46 -1.94
N SER A 75 17.87 -0.18 -1.54
CA SER A 75 17.89 -1.51 -0.94
C SER A 75 16.82 -2.43 -1.51
N CYS A 76 17.18 -3.69 -1.73
CA CYS A 76 16.26 -4.74 -2.12
C CYS A 76 16.74 -6.08 -1.57
N ILE A 77 15.82 -6.91 -1.09
CA ILE A 77 16.14 -8.28 -0.67
C ILE A 77 16.77 -9.04 -1.85
N GLY A 78 17.91 -9.71 -1.58
CA GLY A 78 18.69 -10.45 -2.59
C GLY A 78 19.72 -9.60 -3.34
N TYR A 79 19.88 -8.32 -2.98
CA TYR A 79 20.82 -7.39 -3.61
C TYR A 79 21.64 -6.64 -2.57
N LYS A 80 22.88 -6.30 -2.91
CA LYS A 80 23.72 -5.41 -2.08
C LYS A 80 23.14 -4.00 -2.12
N SER A 81 22.93 -3.39 -0.95
CA SER A 81 22.48 -2.00 -0.87
C SER A 81 23.57 -1.05 -1.37
N GLN A 82 23.18 0.00 -2.07
CA GLN A 82 24.12 0.94 -2.69
C GLN A 82 23.63 2.38 -2.53
N ALA A 83 24.58 3.29 -2.31
CA ALA A 83 24.33 4.71 -2.21
C ALA A 83 24.75 5.42 -3.50
N PHE A 84 23.97 6.42 -3.93
CA PHE A 84 24.22 7.21 -5.13
C PHE A 84 24.09 8.70 -4.79
N SER A 85 24.99 9.53 -5.32
CA SER A 85 24.96 10.99 -5.15
C SER A 85 23.77 11.60 -5.88
N VAL A 86 22.95 12.39 -5.18
CA VAL A 86 21.79 13.07 -5.77
C VAL A 86 22.23 14.06 -6.84
N ASP A 87 23.24 14.88 -6.56
CA ASP A 87 23.81 15.84 -7.52
C ASP A 87 24.20 15.17 -8.84
N SER A 88 24.92 14.05 -8.78
CA SER A 88 25.35 13.30 -9.97
C SER A 88 24.16 12.76 -10.77
N LEU A 89 23.14 12.23 -10.09
CA LEU A 89 21.95 11.72 -10.75
C LEU A 89 21.12 12.82 -11.41
N LEU A 90 21.01 13.99 -10.78
CA LEU A 90 20.33 15.15 -11.36
C LEU A 90 21.07 15.69 -12.60
N GLN A 91 22.40 15.66 -12.59
CA GLN A 91 23.21 16.03 -13.75
C GLN A 91 23.00 15.07 -14.92
N ILE A 92 23.01 13.75 -14.68
CA ILE A 92 22.71 12.74 -15.69
C ILE A 92 21.28 12.94 -16.22
N GLN A 93 20.31 13.13 -15.32
CA GLN A 93 18.91 13.36 -15.71
C GLN A 93 18.74 14.55 -16.66
N LYS A 94 19.46 15.65 -16.41
CA LYS A 94 19.41 16.85 -17.25
C LYS A 94 20.10 16.69 -18.60
N LYS A 95 21.17 15.88 -18.69
CA LYS A 95 22.01 15.76 -19.89
C LYS A 95 21.67 14.55 -20.77
N GLU A 96 21.37 13.41 -20.14
CA GLU A 96 21.33 12.08 -20.77
C GLU A 96 19.96 11.38 -20.60
N GLY A 97 19.05 11.95 -19.81
CA GLY A 97 17.74 11.36 -19.51
C GLY A 97 17.78 10.46 -18.27
N ILE A 98 16.82 9.53 -18.15
CA ILE A 98 16.58 8.76 -16.91
C ILE A 98 17.82 7.94 -16.52
N PRO A 99 18.49 8.25 -15.39
CA PRO A 99 19.65 7.49 -14.91
C PRO A 99 19.30 6.03 -14.65
N LYS A 100 20.22 5.12 -15.00
CA LYS A 100 20.11 3.69 -14.72
C LYS A 100 21.05 3.30 -13.57
N LEU A 101 20.49 2.71 -12.53
CA LEU A 101 21.18 2.35 -11.30
C LEU A 101 21.24 0.83 -11.19
N TYR A 102 22.45 0.30 -11.03
CA TYR A 102 22.69 -1.13 -11.00
C TYR A 102 22.90 -1.61 -9.56
N LEU A 103 22.15 -2.63 -9.15
CA LEU A 103 22.42 -3.36 -7.92
C LEU A 103 23.00 -4.73 -8.23
N ASN A 104 24.07 -5.07 -7.53
CA ASN A 104 24.69 -6.39 -7.63
C ASN A 104 23.85 -7.41 -6.86
N LYS A 105 23.49 -8.52 -7.53
CA LYS A 105 22.90 -9.68 -6.86
C LYS A 105 23.84 -10.10 -5.74
N HIS A 106 23.25 -10.34 -4.58
CA HIS A 106 23.99 -10.77 -3.42
C HIS A 106 23.38 -12.08 -2.90
N SER A 107 23.93 -13.20 -3.36
CA SER A 107 23.59 -14.54 -2.86
C SER A 107 24.75 -15.05 -2.00
N TYR A 108 24.57 -15.17 -0.69
CA TYR A 108 25.49 -15.95 0.12
C TYR A 108 25.12 -17.43 0.00
N GLN A 109 26.12 -18.29 -0.23
CA GLN A 109 26.03 -19.67 0.26
C GLN A 109 25.97 -19.60 1.79
N LEU A 110 25.21 -20.50 2.42
CA LEU A 110 25.19 -20.66 3.88
C LEU A 110 26.59 -21.08 4.34
N GLN A 111 27.56 -20.16 4.35
CA GLN A 111 28.68 -20.27 5.26
C GLN A 111 28.05 -20.33 6.64
N GLU A 112 28.49 -21.30 7.43
CA GLU A 112 28.15 -21.42 8.84
C GLU A 112 28.23 -20.02 9.44
N ILE A 113 27.08 -19.40 9.66
CA ILE A 113 27.04 -17.98 9.97
C ILE A 113 27.49 -17.91 11.42
N THR A 114 28.78 -17.68 11.64
CA THR A 114 29.28 -17.29 12.96
C THR A 114 28.91 -15.81 13.13
N VAL A 115 27.63 -15.53 13.40
CA VAL A 115 27.24 -14.19 13.84
C VAL A 115 27.89 -14.00 15.20
N GLY A 116 28.86 -13.08 15.31
CA GLY A 116 29.62 -12.87 16.53
C GLY A 116 28.73 -12.85 17.77
N LYS A 117 29.04 -13.69 18.77
CA LYS A 117 28.34 -13.84 20.07
C LYS A 117 26.82 -14.08 20.04
N GLN A 118 26.13 -14.02 18.90
CA GLN A 118 24.68 -14.08 18.82
C GLN A 118 24.22 -15.45 18.29
N GLU A 119 23.44 -16.15 19.10
CA GLU A 119 22.93 -17.48 18.79
C GLU A 119 21.93 -17.43 17.62
N ILE A 120 22.15 -18.27 16.62
CA ILE A 120 21.21 -18.45 15.51
C ILE A 120 20.11 -19.40 15.95
N LEU A 121 18.91 -18.86 16.16
CA LEU A 121 17.73 -19.67 16.38
C LEU A 121 17.39 -20.49 15.13
N LYS A 122 17.17 -21.80 15.32
CA LYS A 122 16.66 -22.71 14.28
C LYS A 122 15.15 -22.90 14.38
N ASP A 123 14.58 -22.70 15.57
CA ASP A 123 13.13 -22.79 15.78
C ASP A 123 12.40 -21.55 15.24
N ALA A 124 11.71 -21.74 14.11
CA ALA A 124 10.92 -20.71 13.47
C ALA A 124 9.72 -20.24 14.31
N GLN A 125 9.18 -21.11 15.18
CA GLN A 125 8.11 -20.72 16.10
C GLN A 125 8.62 -19.72 17.13
N GLN A 126 9.80 -19.98 17.70
CA GLN A 126 10.48 -19.07 18.63
C GLN A 126 10.87 -17.75 17.94
N ILE A 127 11.48 -17.79 16.75
CA ILE A 127 11.83 -16.57 15.97
C ILE A 127 10.61 -15.67 15.79
N PHE A 128 9.49 -16.24 15.33
CA PHE A 128 8.29 -15.47 15.06
C PHE A 128 7.64 -14.94 16.35
N THR A 129 7.72 -15.70 17.45
CA THR A 129 7.22 -15.28 18.77
C THR A 129 8.04 -14.11 19.30
N ASN A 130 9.36 -14.17 19.20
CA ASN A 130 10.26 -13.09 19.60
C ASN A 130 9.98 -11.82 18.79
N ALA A 131 9.81 -11.96 17.47
CA ALA A 131 9.47 -10.83 16.61
C ALA A 131 8.19 -10.11 17.04
N ILE A 132 7.11 -10.84 17.36
CA ILE A 132 5.88 -10.24 17.89
C ILE A 132 6.12 -9.54 19.23
N ASN A 133 6.93 -10.15 20.11
CA ASN A 133 7.18 -9.61 21.45
C ASN A 133 8.03 -8.33 21.43
N GLU A 134 8.93 -8.18 20.45
CA GLU A 134 9.80 -7.01 20.28
C GLU A 134 9.13 -5.85 19.53
N LEU A 135 8.01 -6.09 18.80
CA LEU A 135 7.30 -5.04 18.06
C LEU A 135 7.02 -3.76 18.88
N PRO A 136 6.54 -3.81 20.15
CA PRO A 136 6.28 -2.60 20.92
C PRO A 136 7.53 -1.75 21.19
N LYS A 137 8.74 -2.35 21.21
CA LYS A 137 9.98 -1.61 21.40
C LYS A 137 10.48 -0.99 20.10
N LEU A 138 10.24 -1.69 18.98
CA LEU A 138 10.77 -1.34 17.66
C LEU A 138 9.87 -0.36 16.88
N LEU A 139 8.55 -0.42 17.10
CA LEU A 139 7.63 0.57 16.56
C LEU A 139 7.65 1.83 17.43
N ASP A 140 7.28 2.96 16.82
CA ASP A 140 7.17 4.21 17.55
C ASP A 140 5.93 4.21 18.46
N ASP A 141 6.11 4.66 19.69
CA ASP A 141 5.05 4.82 20.68
C ASP A 141 4.57 6.27 20.78
N GLN A 142 5.29 7.21 20.16
CA GLN A 142 4.91 8.62 20.08
C GLN A 142 3.99 8.89 18.89
N PRO A 143 3.13 9.92 19.00
CA PRO A 143 2.37 10.43 17.87
C PRO A 143 3.26 10.86 16.71
N HIS A 144 2.91 10.44 15.50
CA HIS A 144 3.60 10.83 14.28
C HIS A 144 2.63 10.90 13.10
N ILE A 145 3.05 11.61 12.05
CA ILE A 145 2.31 11.70 10.80
C ILE A 145 3.13 11.07 9.69
N GLY A 146 2.55 10.07 9.02
CA GLY A 146 3.09 9.57 7.76
C GLY A 146 2.40 10.22 6.56
N LYS A 147 3.18 10.70 5.60
CA LYS A 147 2.71 11.13 4.27
C LYS A 147 2.82 9.97 3.30
N TYR A 148 1.79 9.72 2.51
CA TYR A 148 1.72 8.57 1.62
C TYR A 148 1.13 8.92 0.26
N TYR A 149 1.65 8.28 -0.78
CA TYR A 149 0.96 8.18 -2.05
C TYR A 149 0.11 6.91 -2.07
N PHE A 150 -1.17 7.03 -2.38
CA PHE A 150 -2.15 5.94 -2.41
C PHE A 150 -2.74 5.76 -3.81
N ARG A 151 -2.88 4.50 -4.24
CA ARG A 151 -3.57 4.11 -5.47
C ARG A 151 -4.59 3.01 -5.18
N GLN A 152 -5.78 3.17 -5.73
CA GLN A 152 -6.83 2.15 -5.75
C GLN A 152 -7.33 1.95 -7.17
N SER A 153 -7.39 0.69 -7.62
CA SER A 153 -7.99 0.33 -8.91
C SER A 153 -8.99 -0.80 -8.77
N HIS A 154 -10.02 -0.76 -9.62
CA HIS A 154 -11.04 -1.80 -9.78
C HIS A 154 -11.00 -2.23 -11.24
N GLY A 155 -10.93 -3.54 -11.48
CA GLY A 155 -10.70 -4.04 -12.81
C GLY A 155 -10.26 -5.49 -12.85
N ASN A 156 -9.99 -5.97 -14.05
CA ASN A 156 -9.32 -7.24 -14.28
C ASN A 156 -7.90 -6.98 -14.83
N LYS A 157 -7.28 -7.98 -15.46
CA LYS A 157 -5.93 -7.82 -16.03
C LYS A 157 -5.89 -6.90 -17.25
N ASN A 158 -6.98 -6.81 -17.99
CA ASN A 158 -7.03 -6.20 -19.31
C ASN A 158 -7.79 -4.87 -19.32
N SER A 159 -8.59 -4.59 -18.29
CA SER A 159 -9.34 -3.35 -18.16
C SER A 159 -9.50 -2.93 -16.70
N ILE A 160 -9.51 -1.61 -16.46
CA ILE A 160 -9.91 -1.00 -15.19
C ILE A 160 -11.13 -0.12 -15.43
N ASN A 161 -12.04 -0.09 -14.47
CA ASN A 161 -13.27 0.71 -14.53
C ASN A 161 -13.38 1.74 -13.39
N ARG A 162 -12.48 1.69 -12.40
CA ARG A 162 -12.31 2.72 -11.39
C ARG A 162 -10.83 2.90 -11.09
N LEU A 163 -10.36 4.14 -11.03
CA LEU A 163 -9.03 4.51 -10.56
C LEU A 163 -9.13 5.69 -9.58
N ILE A 164 -8.48 5.57 -8.43
CA ILE A 164 -8.28 6.68 -7.48
C ILE A 164 -6.80 6.74 -7.14
N GLU A 165 -6.21 7.92 -7.26
CA GLU A 165 -4.83 8.23 -6.90
C GLU A 165 -4.83 9.47 -6.01
N ALA A 166 -4.17 9.39 -4.85
CA ALA A 166 -4.27 10.42 -3.82
C ALA A 166 -2.99 10.55 -2.99
N ALA A 167 -2.72 11.76 -2.52
CA ALA A 167 -1.81 12.02 -1.42
C ALA A 167 -2.61 11.95 -0.11
N VAL A 168 -2.08 11.23 0.87
CA VAL A 168 -2.78 10.90 2.11
C VAL A 168 -1.86 11.13 3.30
N SER A 169 -2.39 11.79 4.31
CA SER A 169 -1.75 11.92 5.62
C SER A 169 -2.41 10.99 6.63
N ILE A 170 -1.59 10.26 7.38
CA ILE A 170 -2.05 9.37 8.45
C ILE A 170 -1.44 9.84 9.75
N TYR A 171 -2.27 10.28 10.68
CA TYR A 171 -1.87 10.46 12.06
C TYR A 171 -1.94 9.11 12.77
N ASP A 172 -0.81 8.64 13.28
CA ASP A 172 -0.70 7.44 14.09
C ASP A 172 -0.35 7.85 15.53
N PRO A 173 -1.21 7.58 16.52
CA PRO A 173 -0.95 7.89 17.93
C PRO A 173 0.14 6.99 18.58
N GLY A 174 0.78 6.10 17.83
CA GLY A 174 1.84 5.22 18.32
C GLY A 174 1.34 3.83 18.75
N ILE A 175 2.26 2.87 18.83
CA ILE A 175 1.96 1.43 19.01
C ILE A 175 1.17 1.09 20.28
N SER A 176 1.25 1.94 21.30
CA SER A 176 0.50 1.81 22.56
C SER A 176 -1.02 2.02 22.38
N HIS A 177 -1.44 2.63 21.27
CA HIS A 177 -2.82 2.86 20.90
C HIS A 177 -3.31 1.89 19.83
N LYS A 178 -4.63 1.70 19.75
CA LYS A 178 -5.23 0.83 18.73
C LYS A 178 -5.03 1.45 17.35
N ILE A 179 -4.80 0.61 16.34
CA ILE A 179 -4.72 1.06 14.95
C ILE A 179 -6.01 1.74 14.47
N GLU A 180 -7.16 1.44 15.09
CA GLU A 180 -8.44 2.09 14.81
C GLU A 180 -8.49 3.55 15.29
N GLU A 181 -7.56 3.99 16.14
CA GLU A 181 -7.44 5.37 16.62
C GLU A 181 -6.60 6.24 15.67
N CYS A 182 -5.95 5.62 14.66
CA CYS A 182 -5.32 6.34 13.57
C CYS A 182 -6.34 7.22 12.83
N LYS A 183 -5.90 8.40 12.41
CA LYS A 183 -6.74 9.34 11.69
C LYS A 183 -6.21 9.59 10.29
N PHE A 184 -7.11 9.92 9.37
CA PHE A 184 -6.81 9.97 7.94
C PHE A 184 -7.25 11.31 7.34
N ASN A 185 -6.35 11.95 6.61
CA ASN A 185 -6.64 13.12 5.78
C ASN A 185 -6.30 12.80 4.33
N ILE A 186 -7.15 13.21 3.40
CA ILE A 186 -6.83 13.18 1.96
C ILE A 186 -6.26 14.56 1.64
N ASP A 187 -4.95 14.61 1.39
CA ASP A 187 -4.24 15.87 1.15
C ASP A 187 -4.64 16.40 -0.23
N GLU A 188 -4.56 15.56 -1.26
CA GLU A 188 -4.96 15.91 -2.62
C GLU A 188 -5.31 14.69 -3.46
N LEU A 189 -6.20 14.85 -4.45
CA LEU A 189 -6.47 13.82 -5.46
C LEU A 189 -5.67 14.10 -6.73
N GLN A 190 -4.92 13.10 -7.19
CA GLN A 190 -4.27 13.14 -8.49
C GLN A 190 -5.23 12.72 -9.59
N SER A 191 -6.06 11.71 -9.33
CA SER A 191 -7.01 11.16 -10.31
C SER A 191 -8.17 10.49 -9.58
N SER A 192 -9.38 10.63 -10.11
CA SER A 192 -10.59 9.94 -9.65
C SER A 192 -11.48 9.64 -10.86
N LEU A 193 -11.17 8.55 -11.55
CA LEU A 193 -11.85 8.10 -12.75
C LEU A 193 -12.84 6.98 -12.39
N ASP A 194 -14.10 7.08 -12.82
CA ASP A 194 -15.14 6.09 -12.51
C ASP A 194 -16.01 5.83 -13.74
N ASN A 195 -15.80 4.68 -14.37
CA ASN A 195 -16.58 4.17 -15.50
C ASN A 195 -17.37 2.90 -15.13
N ARG A 196 -17.56 2.62 -13.83
CA ARG A 196 -18.29 1.43 -13.38
C ARG A 196 -19.75 1.48 -13.83
N ASP A 197 -20.23 0.35 -14.35
CA ASP A 197 -21.65 0.12 -14.55
C ASP A 197 -22.24 -0.54 -13.31
N ILE A 198 -23.06 0.20 -12.56
CA ILE A 198 -23.63 -0.22 -11.28
C ILE A 198 -25.13 -0.45 -11.46
N ASP A 199 -25.60 -1.66 -11.13
CA ASP A 199 -27.04 -1.93 -11.01
C ASP A 199 -27.61 -1.25 -9.76
N PHE A 200 -27.97 0.03 -9.92
CA PHE A 200 -28.53 0.85 -8.85
C PHE A 200 -29.87 0.33 -8.32
N LYS A 201 -30.64 -0.41 -9.13
CA LYS A 201 -31.91 -1.02 -8.70
C LYS A 201 -31.64 -2.11 -7.68
N SER A 202 -30.73 -3.03 -7.99
CA SER A 202 -30.30 -4.08 -7.05
C SER A 202 -29.60 -3.50 -5.84
N LEU A 203 -28.72 -2.50 -6.03
CA LEU A 203 -28.00 -1.85 -4.93
C LEU A 203 -28.95 -1.17 -3.94
N LEU A 204 -29.97 -0.44 -4.42
CA LEU A 204 -30.98 0.18 -3.56
C LEU A 204 -31.77 -0.86 -2.76
N ARG A 205 -32.15 -1.99 -3.39
CA ARG A 205 -32.85 -3.08 -2.71
C ARG A 205 -31.99 -3.70 -1.60
N VAL A 206 -30.73 -3.97 -1.90
CA VAL A 206 -29.76 -4.51 -0.95
C VAL A 206 -29.53 -3.53 0.21
N TYR A 207 -29.35 -2.24 -0.09
CA TYR A 207 -29.23 -1.19 0.91
C TYR A 207 -30.42 -1.18 1.87
N LYS A 208 -31.66 -1.14 1.35
CA LYS A 208 -32.88 -1.13 2.19
C LYS A 208 -32.96 -2.37 3.08
N TYR A 209 -32.57 -3.53 2.57
CA TYR A 209 -32.52 -4.77 3.35
C TYR A 209 -31.50 -4.70 4.49
N MET A 210 -30.26 -4.25 4.20
CA MET A 210 -29.21 -4.10 5.21
C MET A 210 -29.58 -3.04 6.26
N ALA A 211 -30.20 -1.92 5.85
CA ALA A 211 -30.64 -0.87 6.75
C ALA A 211 -31.74 -1.36 7.73
N LYS A 212 -32.64 -2.25 7.28
CA LYS A 212 -33.62 -2.91 8.16
C LYS A 212 -32.95 -3.81 9.20
N LYS A 213 -31.88 -4.52 8.81
CA LYS A 213 -31.07 -5.35 9.72
C LYS A 213 -30.14 -4.57 10.65
N LYS A 214 -30.06 -3.24 10.50
CA LYS A 214 -29.10 -2.36 11.20
C LYS A 214 -27.63 -2.68 10.85
N ASP A 215 -27.39 -3.26 9.67
CA ASP A 215 -26.05 -3.57 9.17
C ASP A 215 -25.37 -2.35 8.52
N VAL A 216 -26.15 -1.33 8.12
CA VAL A 216 -25.68 -0.06 7.57
C VAL A 216 -26.43 1.13 8.18
N PRO A 217 -25.81 2.33 8.23
CA PRO A 217 -26.50 3.54 8.68
C PRO A 217 -27.75 3.83 7.85
N LYS A 218 -28.83 4.24 8.53
CA LYS A 218 -30.07 4.64 7.90
C LYS A 218 -29.90 6.02 7.24
N ASP A 219 -30.27 6.09 5.97
CA ASP A 219 -30.34 7.32 5.19
C ASP A 219 -31.80 7.48 4.73
N SER A 220 -32.46 8.53 5.23
CA SER A 220 -33.88 8.78 4.96
C SER A 220 -34.19 8.93 3.46
N LEU A 221 -33.28 9.53 2.69
CA LEU A 221 -33.44 9.69 1.24
C LEU A 221 -33.45 8.31 0.57
N LEU A 222 -32.47 7.46 0.89
CA LEU A 222 -32.35 6.13 0.29
C LEU A 222 -33.49 5.20 0.71
N LEU A 223 -33.94 5.27 1.96
CA LEU A 223 -35.05 4.44 2.45
C LEU A 223 -36.37 4.77 1.74
N ASN A 224 -36.63 6.05 1.50
CA ASN A 224 -37.87 6.54 0.90
C ASN A 224 -37.83 6.57 -0.64
N SER A 225 -36.65 6.56 -1.25
CA SER A 225 -36.52 6.62 -2.72
C SER A 225 -37.10 5.39 -3.42
N THR A 226 -37.92 5.63 -4.44
CA THR A 226 -38.36 4.63 -5.43
C THR A 226 -37.61 4.79 -6.76
N ASN A 227 -37.11 5.99 -7.05
CA ASN A 227 -36.31 6.31 -8.23
C ASN A 227 -34.81 6.06 -7.96
N HIS A 228 -34.34 4.87 -8.29
CA HIS A 228 -32.93 4.48 -8.21
C HIS A 228 -32.03 5.21 -9.22
N ASN A 229 -32.60 5.89 -10.22
CA ASN A 229 -31.85 6.58 -11.26
C ASN A 229 -31.60 8.07 -10.95
N ALA A 230 -32.20 8.63 -9.90
CA ALA A 230 -31.96 10.01 -9.51
C ALA A 230 -30.46 10.22 -9.18
N PRO A 231 -29.80 11.28 -9.71
CA PRO A 231 -28.36 11.48 -9.55
C PRO A 231 -27.89 11.44 -8.08
N ILE A 232 -28.61 12.12 -7.19
CA ILE A 232 -28.31 12.14 -5.75
C ILE A 232 -28.47 10.75 -5.09
N VAL A 233 -29.40 9.93 -5.57
CA VAL A 233 -29.60 8.55 -5.07
C VAL A 233 -28.45 7.67 -5.53
N LYS A 234 -28.04 7.78 -6.81
CA LYS A 234 -26.87 7.05 -7.35
C LYS A 234 -25.61 7.40 -6.56
N GLU A 235 -25.33 8.69 -6.38
CA GLU A 235 -24.17 9.16 -5.64
C GLU A 235 -24.14 8.61 -4.20
N ARG A 236 -25.25 8.71 -3.46
CA ARG A 236 -25.32 8.21 -2.08
C ARG A 236 -25.19 6.69 -1.99
N LEU A 237 -25.79 5.95 -2.93
CA LEU A 237 -25.66 4.49 -2.98
C LEU A 237 -24.21 4.07 -3.25
N THR A 238 -23.57 4.69 -4.24
CA THR A 238 -22.16 4.43 -4.59
C THR A 238 -21.27 4.75 -3.39
N ASN A 239 -21.41 5.93 -2.79
CA ASN A 239 -20.62 6.33 -1.63
C ASN A 239 -20.81 5.40 -0.43
N ASN A 240 -22.04 4.93 -0.18
CA ASN A 240 -22.30 3.96 0.89
C ASN A 240 -21.64 2.61 0.62
N LEU A 241 -21.78 2.10 -0.60
CA LEU A 241 -21.16 0.85 -1.03
C LEU A 241 -19.64 0.92 -0.91
N ASP A 242 -19.05 1.94 -1.53
CA ASP A 242 -17.60 2.16 -1.59
C ASP A 242 -16.99 2.34 -0.19
N ASN A 243 -17.59 3.17 0.66
CA ASN A 243 -17.12 3.34 2.03
C ASN A 243 -17.26 2.05 2.86
N SER A 244 -18.29 1.23 2.63
CA SER A 244 -18.45 -0.04 3.36
C SER A 244 -17.45 -1.13 2.92
N LYS A 245 -17.02 -1.13 1.64
CA LYS A 245 -16.23 -2.20 1.04
C LYS A 245 -14.75 -1.86 0.82
N ALA A 246 -14.42 -0.60 0.61
CA ALA A 246 -13.09 -0.16 0.18
C ALA A 246 -12.64 1.21 0.71
N SER A 247 -13.24 1.74 1.80
CA SER A 247 -12.71 2.93 2.49
C SER A 247 -11.22 2.81 2.78
N PHE A 248 -10.47 3.92 2.69
CA PHE A 248 -9.05 3.97 3.01
C PHE A 248 -8.75 3.48 4.43
N SER A 249 -9.54 3.93 5.41
CA SER A 249 -9.40 3.51 6.82
C SER A 249 -9.46 1.98 6.97
N LYS A 250 -10.45 1.33 6.35
CA LYS A 250 -10.56 -0.15 6.36
C LYS A 250 -9.39 -0.83 5.67
N PHE A 251 -8.89 -0.28 4.55
CA PHE A 251 -7.69 -0.78 3.92
C PHE A 251 -6.49 -0.72 4.87
N PHE A 252 -6.20 0.45 5.45
CA PHE A 252 -5.07 0.62 6.37
C PHE A 252 -5.19 -0.30 7.60
N THR A 253 -6.31 -0.23 8.31
CA THR A 253 -6.53 -0.97 9.57
C THR A 253 -6.59 -2.49 9.37
N ALA A 254 -7.24 -2.98 8.31
CA ALA A 254 -7.43 -4.42 8.11
C ALA A 254 -6.24 -5.11 7.46
N THR A 255 -5.31 -4.37 6.84
CA THR A 255 -4.18 -4.96 6.10
C THR A 255 -2.84 -4.73 6.79
N ASN A 256 -2.70 -3.72 7.66
CA ASN A 256 -1.47 -3.46 8.39
C ASN A 256 -1.30 -4.36 9.63
N MET A 257 -1.13 -5.66 9.37
CA MET A 257 -1.08 -6.73 10.38
C MET A 257 0.00 -6.56 11.45
N ILE A 258 1.10 -5.88 11.10
CA ILE A 258 2.25 -5.66 11.99
C ILE A 258 1.92 -4.55 12.99
N ARG A 259 1.47 -3.38 12.52
CA ARG A 259 1.04 -2.27 13.39
C ARG A 259 -0.16 -2.62 14.25
N ALA A 260 -1.05 -3.47 13.73
CA ALA A 260 -2.24 -3.94 14.44
C ALA A 260 -1.93 -5.04 15.46
N ALA A 261 -0.72 -5.62 15.49
CA ALA A 261 -0.38 -6.75 16.33
C ALA A 261 -0.73 -6.49 17.81
N GLN A 262 -1.42 -7.43 18.43
CA GLN A 262 -1.86 -7.31 19.83
C GLN A 262 -1.25 -8.42 20.68
N LYS A 263 -0.74 -8.06 21.87
CA LYS A 263 -0.32 -9.03 22.89
C LYS A 263 -1.49 -9.85 23.44
N GLU A 264 -2.69 -9.26 23.51
CA GLU A 264 -3.88 -9.90 24.10
C GLU A 264 -5.11 -9.87 23.19
N ARG A 265 -5.90 -10.94 23.29
CA ARG A 265 -7.10 -11.16 22.46
C ARG A 265 -8.28 -10.43 23.13
N ARG A 266 -9.03 -9.57 22.41
CA ARG A 266 -10.33 -9.10 22.93
C ARG A 266 -11.20 -10.32 23.25
N LYS A 267 -11.76 -10.40 24.47
CA LYS A 267 -12.96 -11.21 24.77
C LYS A 267 -13.97 -10.89 23.66
N ASN A 268 -14.43 -11.92 22.92
CA ASN A 268 -15.40 -11.84 21.80
C ASN A 268 -14.87 -11.50 20.39
N SER A 269 -13.55 -11.56 20.15
CA SER A 269 -13.03 -11.45 18.76
C SER A 269 -13.48 -12.63 17.90
N LYS A 270 -14.33 -12.38 16.90
CA LYS A 270 -14.73 -13.36 15.88
C LYS A 270 -13.53 -13.76 15.00
N PRO A 271 -13.51 -14.97 14.42
CA PRO A 271 -12.32 -15.52 13.75
C PRO A 271 -11.92 -14.73 12.50
N VAL A 272 -10.60 -14.63 12.27
CA VAL A 272 -10.01 -14.20 11.00
C VAL A 272 -10.70 -14.92 9.84
N ASN A 273 -11.31 -14.17 8.94
CA ASN A 273 -11.92 -14.70 7.73
C ASN A 273 -11.44 -13.90 6.50
N PRO A 274 -11.34 -14.54 5.33
CA PRO A 274 -10.86 -13.89 4.11
C PRO A 274 -11.83 -12.81 3.60
N TRP A 275 -13.06 -12.77 4.10
CA TRP A 275 -14.11 -11.84 3.70
C TRP A 275 -14.15 -10.56 4.54
N PHE A 276 -13.21 -10.38 5.47
CA PHE A 276 -13.12 -9.24 6.38
C PHE A 276 -14.39 -8.95 7.18
N VAL A 277 -15.28 -9.93 7.35
CA VAL A 277 -16.59 -9.75 8.03
C VAL A 277 -16.39 -9.36 9.50
N ASN A 278 -15.24 -9.72 10.08
CA ASN A 278 -14.89 -9.43 11.47
C ASN A 278 -13.46 -8.90 11.64
N GLY A 279 -12.97 -8.15 10.65
CA GLY A 279 -11.58 -7.66 10.59
C GLY A 279 -10.67 -8.52 9.72
N GLY A 280 -9.48 -7.99 9.42
CA GLY A 280 -8.46 -8.67 8.62
C GLY A 280 -7.65 -9.71 9.40
N PRO A 281 -6.68 -10.38 8.75
CA PRO A 281 -5.73 -11.23 9.45
C PRO A 281 -4.92 -10.40 10.45
N LEU A 282 -4.76 -10.91 11.67
CA LEU A 282 -4.06 -10.21 12.76
C LEU A 282 -2.99 -11.12 13.36
N LEU A 283 -1.77 -10.61 13.53
CA LEU A 283 -0.72 -11.28 14.29
C LEU A 283 -1.11 -11.29 15.78
N SER A 284 -1.65 -12.43 16.24
CA SER A 284 -2.20 -12.61 17.58
C SER A 284 -1.88 -14.00 18.13
N LYS A 285 -2.12 -14.25 19.42
CA LYS A 285 -2.04 -15.61 20.01
C LYS A 285 -2.85 -16.65 19.21
N THR A 286 -4.00 -16.25 18.64
CA THR A 286 -4.82 -17.14 17.81
C THR A 286 -4.16 -17.45 16.46
N PHE A 287 -3.49 -16.45 15.87
CA PHE A 287 -2.71 -16.64 14.66
C PHE A 287 -1.60 -17.67 14.91
N MET A 288 -0.86 -17.52 16.01
CA MET A 288 0.20 -18.47 16.40
C MET A 288 -0.34 -19.89 16.61
N LYS A 289 -1.52 -20.05 17.25
CA LYS A 289 -2.14 -21.37 17.47
C LYS A 289 -2.61 -22.08 16.19
N LYS A 290 -2.93 -21.33 15.14
CA LYS A 290 -3.50 -21.84 13.87
C LYS A 290 -2.48 -21.97 12.74
N HIS A 291 -1.27 -21.50 12.94
CA HIS A 291 -0.21 -21.60 11.95
C HIS A 291 0.96 -22.43 12.49
N ARG A 292 1.76 -22.93 11.56
CA ARG A 292 3.09 -23.46 11.81
C ARG A 292 4.09 -22.64 11.01
N PHE A 293 5.27 -22.47 11.55
CA PHE A 293 6.33 -21.69 10.94
C PHE A 293 7.47 -22.60 10.51
N LYS A 294 8.10 -22.28 9.39
CA LYS A 294 9.28 -23.01 8.90
C LYS A 294 10.33 -21.99 8.50
N LEU A 295 11.53 -22.11 9.07
CA LEU A 295 12.68 -21.34 8.61
C LEU A 295 13.02 -21.82 7.19
N ASP A 296 12.97 -20.91 6.22
CA ASP A 296 13.30 -21.20 4.82
C ASP A 296 14.81 -21.08 4.60
N THR A 297 15.37 -19.95 5.01
CA THR A 297 16.80 -19.64 4.92
C THR A 297 17.12 -18.38 5.75
N ILE A 298 18.39 -18.07 5.90
CA ILE A 298 18.88 -16.79 6.41
C ILE A 298 19.49 -16.04 5.23
N ILE A 299 19.07 -14.81 5.03
CA ILE A 299 19.57 -13.91 3.97
C ILE A 299 20.15 -12.65 4.60
N GLN A 300 20.90 -11.86 3.83
CA GLN A 300 21.28 -10.52 4.24
C GLN A 300 20.31 -9.48 3.65
N TYR A 301 19.94 -8.48 4.45
CA TYR A 301 19.20 -7.31 4.02
C TYR A 301 19.80 -6.07 4.71
N ASN A 302 20.20 -5.05 3.93
CA ASN A 302 20.87 -3.85 4.44
C ASN A 302 22.11 -4.14 5.31
N GLY A 303 22.90 -5.15 4.96
CA GLY A 303 24.07 -5.55 5.75
C GLY A 303 23.75 -6.45 6.96
N GLU A 304 22.47 -6.68 7.27
CA GLU A 304 22.03 -7.41 8.45
C GLU A 304 21.52 -8.81 8.11
N ALA A 305 21.91 -9.81 8.91
CA ALA A 305 21.35 -11.15 8.80
C ALA A 305 19.84 -11.13 9.10
N THR A 306 19.06 -11.85 8.30
CA THR A 306 17.59 -11.82 8.31
C THR A 306 17.03 -13.21 8.08
N TYR A 307 16.20 -13.68 8.99
CA TYR A 307 15.42 -14.90 8.84
C TYR A 307 14.33 -14.72 7.77
N LYS A 308 14.25 -15.67 6.83
CA LYS A 308 13.11 -15.82 5.94
C LYS A 308 12.23 -16.96 6.46
N VAL A 309 11.07 -16.64 7.00
CA VAL A 309 10.18 -17.59 7.68
C VAL A 309 8.91 -17.81 6.86
N LYS A 310 8.64 -19.06 6.47
CA LYS A 310 7.41 -19.49 5.83
C LYS A 310 6.30 -19.66 6.88
N ILE A 311 5.12 -19.16 6.56
CA ILE A 311 3.91 -19.26 7.37
C ILE A 311 2.95 -20.21 6.66
N LEU A 312 2.60 -21.31 7.34
CA LEU A 312 1.70 -22.34 6.81
C LEU A 312 0.57 -22.59 7.80
N PRO A 313 -0.61 -23.02 7.36
CA PRO A 313 -1.66 -23.43 8.29
C PRO A 313 -1.26 -24.75 8.97
N ASN A 314 -1.76 -24.94 10.19
CA ASN A 314 -1.65 -26.21 10.92
C ASN A 314 -3.03 -26.87 11.07
N LYS A 315 -3.09 -28.02 11.79
CA LYS A 315 -4.33 -28.78 12.04
C LYS A 315 -5.44 -27.95 12.70
N ASN A 316 -5.08 -27.03 13.61
CA ASN A 316 -6.04 -26.18 14.33
C ASN A 316 -6.68 -25.09 13.45
N TYR A 317 -6.23 -24.92 12.21
CA TYR A 317 -6.85 -24.00 11.27
C TYR A 317 -8.18 -24.59 10.78
N LYS A 318 -9.28 -24.20 11.44
CA LYS A 318 -10.65 -24.66 11.12
C LYS A 318 -10.90 -24.74 9.62
N GLY A 319 -11.32 -25.93 9.16
CA GLY A 319 -11.65 -26.22 7.76
C GLY A 319 -10.51 -26.78 6.90
N LEU A 320 -9.30 -27.01 7.47
CA LEU A 320 -8.26 -27.81 6.82
C LEU A 320 -8.51 -29.33 6.98
N GLU A 321 -9.00 -29.77 8.12
CA GLU A 321 -9.17 -31.20 8.45
C GLU A 321 -10.28 -31.87 7.62
N CYS A 322 -11.34 -31.14 7.28
CA CYS A 322 -12.49 -31.69 6.56
C CYS A 322 -12.45 -31.50 5.03
N GLN A 323 -11.37 -30.95 4.45
CA GLN A 323 -11.32 -30.55 3.02
C GLN A 323 -12.43 -29.55 2.59
N GLU A 324 -13.13 -28.92 3.53
CA GLU A 324 -14.32 -28.09 3.29
C GLU A 324 -14.00 -26.65 2.88
N ARG A 325 -12.78 -26.15 3.14
CA ARG A 325 -12.44 -24.76 2.80
C ARG A 325 -11.77 -24.63 1.44
N LYS A 326 -12.39 -23.83 0.58
CA LYS A 326 -11.89 -23.40 -0.73
C LYS A 326 -10.55 -22.69 -0.65
N PHE A 327 -10.26 -21.97 0.45
CA PHE A 327 -9.06 -21.15 0.60
C PHE A 327 -8.18 -21.56 1.77
N MET A 328 -6.86 -21.50 1.56
CA MET A 328 -5.82 -21.83 2.52
C MET A 328 -4.87 -20.63 2.71
N PRO A 329 -4.56 -20.22 3.95
CA PRO A 329 -3.62 -19.13 4.18
C PRO A 329 -2.17 -19.57 3.94
N ILE A 330 -1.35 -18.69 3.40
CA ILE A 330 0.11 -18.86 3.27
C ILE A 330 0.80 -17.52 3.45
N GLY A 331 2.06 -17.52 3.88
CA GLY A 331 2.85 -16.30 3.91
C GLY A 331 4.35 -16.49 4.06
N ILE A 332 5.07 -15.39 3.97
CA ILE A 332 6.51 -15.28 4.18
C ILE A 332 6.77 -14.01 4.99
N ALA A 333 7.48 -14.16 6.11
CA ALA A 333 7.96 -13.06 6.94
C ALA A 333 9.48 -12.94 6.83
N TYR A 334 9.98 -11.71 6.92
CA TYR A 334 11.39 -11.41 7.03
C TYR A 334 11.65 -10.69 8.35
N ILE A 335 12.50 -11.31 9.17
CA ILE A 335 12.74 -10.93 10.56
C ILE A 335 14.25 -10.77 10.73
N ARG A 336 14.69 -9.57 11.11
CA ARG A 336 16.10 -9.26 11.33
C ARG A 336 16.64 -10.08 12.51
N LEU A 337 17.85 -10.64 12.37
CA LEU A 337 18.41 -11.56 13.34
C LEU A 337 18.78 -10.87 14.65
N LYS A 338 19.40 -9.68 14.56
CA LYS A 338 19.98 -9.00 15.73
C LYS A 338 18.96 -8.62 16.81
N ASP A 339 17.77 -8.21 16.41
CA ASP A 339 16.75 -7.58 17.28
C ASP A 339 15.33 -8.08 17.00
N PHE A 340 15.18 -9.12 16.19
CA PHE A 340 13.89 -9.66 15.75
C PHE A 340 13.00 -8.63 15.02
N ALA A 341 13.59 -7.58 14.42
CA ALA A 341 12.81 -6.57 13.72
C ALA A 341 12.04 -7.16 12.53
N PHE A 342 10.72 -7.05 12.63
CA PHE A 342 9.78 -7.54 11.64
C PHE A 342 9.55 -6.44 10.59
N PHE A 343 10.25 -6.50 9.46
CA PHE A 343 10.18 -5.42 8.45
C PHE A 343 9.48 -5.79 7.15
N ARG A 344 9.14 -7.07 6.93
CA ARG A 344 8.38 -7.49 5.73
C ARG A 344 7.47 -8.70 6.00
N LEU A 345 6.19 -8.59 5.62
CA LEU A 345 5.22 -9.68 5.58
C LEU A 345 4.55 -9.74 4.20
N ASP A 346 4.60 -10.91 3.57
CA ASP A 346 3.70 -11.28 2.48
C ASP A 346 2.75 -12.36 3.03
N TYR A 347 1.45 -12.09 3.10
CA TYR A 347 0.47 -13.03 3.63
C TYR A 347 -0.79 -13.03 2.77
N GLY A 348 -1.37 -14.19 2.50
CA GLY A 348 -2.52 -14.27 1.63
C GLY A 348 -3.21 -15.60 1.66
N PHE A 349 -4.23 -15.74 0.82
CA PHE A 349 -5.08 -16.91 0.72
C PHE A 349 -5.06 -17.44 -0.71
N ILE A 350 -4.64 -18.68 -0.87
CA ILE A 350 -4.65 -19.40 -2.15
C ILE A 350 -5.80 -20.41 -2.18
N THR A 351 -6.15 -20.89 -3.37
CA THR A 351 -7.05 -22.05 -3.48
C THR A 351 -6.41 -23.25 -2.79
N ASN A 352 -7.17 -23.94 -1.94
CA ASN A 352 -6.73 -25.17 -1.30
C ASN A 352 -6.66 -26.30 -2.35
N PRO A 353 -5.48 -26.89 -2.62
CA PRO A 353 -5.34 -27.96 -3.61
C PRO A 353 -6.15 -29.22 -3.29
N LYS A 354 -6.44 -29.43 -2.00
CA LYS A 354 -7.24 -30.57 -1.51
C LYS A 354 -8.74 -30.30 -1.50
N TYR A 355 -9.20 -29.12 -1.93
CA TYR A 355 -10.62 -28.78 -1.95
C TYR A 355 -11.34 -29.51 -3.09
N LYS A 356 -12.30 -30.38 -2.72
CA LYS A 356 -13.05 -31.23 -3.66
C LYS A 356 -14.20 -30.52 -4.39
N GLY A 357 -14.36 -29.21 -4.21
CA GLY A 357 -15.49 -28.47 -4.78
C GLY A 357 -16.80 -28.76 -4.06
N TYR A 358 -17.88 -28.14 -4.55
CA TYR A 358 -19.26 -28.44 -4.13
C TYR A 358 -20.05 -28.99 -5.32
N LYS A 359 -21.08 -29.78 -5.05
CA LYS A 359 -22.02 -30.23 -6.09
C LYS A 359 -23.18 -29.25 -6.17
N PHE A 360 -23.55 -28.83 -7.38
CA PHE A 360 -24.75 -28.05 -7.65
C PHE A 360 -25.37 -28.57 -8.93
N ARG A 361 -26.66 -28.95 -8.89
CA ARG A 361 -27.39 -29.56 -10.02
C ARG A 361 -26.63 -30.73 -10.70
N GLY A 362 -26.02 -31.61 -9.91
CA GLY A 362 -25.26 -32.76 -10.40
C GLY A 362 -23.83 -32.46 -10.87
N GLU A 363 -23.52 -31.20 -11.16
CA GLU A 363 -22.19 -30.75 -11.57
C GLU A 363 -21.31 -30.36 -10.38
N ARG A 364 -20.00 -30.57 -10.51
CA ARG A 364 -19.02 -30.24 -9.47
C ARG A 364 -18.33 -28.93 -9.79
N HIS A 365 -18.51 -27.94 -8.92
CA HIS A 365 -17.97 -26.59 -9.08
C HIS A 365 -16.89 -26.26 -8.05
N GLY A 366 -16.02 -25.32 -8.39
CA GLY A 366 -15.07 -24.72 -7.46
C GLY A 366 -13.87 -25.58 -7.07
N THR A 367 -13.62 -26.69 -7.79
CA THR A 367 -12.42 -27.54 -7.62
C THR A 367 -11.14 -26.76 -7.90
N PHE A 368 -10.03 -27.24 -7.35
CA PHE A 368 -8.70 -26.70 -7.66
C PHE A 368 -8.34 -27.01 -9.13
N LYS A 369 -8.15 -25.96 -9.94
CA LYS A 369 -7.82 -26.06 -11.37
C LYS A 369 -6.31 -26.03 -11.65
N GLY A 370 -5.48 -26.61 -10.78
CA GLY A 370 -4.02 -26.68 -10.95
C GLY A 370 -3.24 -25.36 -10.73
N ASN A 371 -3.92 -24.21 -10.68
CA ASN A 371 -3.28 -22.90 -10.61
C ASN A 371 -3.30 -22.30 -9.20
N TYR A 372 -2.11 -22.11 -8.63
CA TYR A 372 -1.92 -21.38 -7.38
C TYR A 372 -2.02 -19.87 -7.64
N LYS A 373 -3.18 -19.28 -7.33
CA LYS A 373 -3.39 -17.83 -7.37
C LYS A 373 -3.86 -17.34 -6.01
N TYR A 374 -3.38 -16.16 -5.62
CA TYR A 374 -3.90 -15.47 -4.45
C TYR A 374 -5.31 -14.93 -4.77
N HIS A 375 -6.27 -15.30 -3.92
CA HIS A 375 -7.59 -14.66 -3.89
C HIS A 375 -7.57 -13.39 -3.04
N TYR A 376 -6.70 -13.41 -2.03
CA TYR A 376 -6.40 -12.30 -1.14
C TYR A 376 -4.90 -12.29 -0.93
N LEU A 377 -4.23 -11.15 -1.09
CA LEU A 377 -2.81 -11.00 -0.79
C LEU A 377 -2.56 -9.66 -0.16
N PHE A 378 -1.78 -9.68 0.91
CA PHE A 378 -1.28 -8.52 1.64
C PHE A 378 0.23 -8.50 1.52
N LYS A 379 0.79 -7.34 1.15
CA LYS A 379 2.23 -7.09 1.23
C LYS A 379 2.43 -5.90 2.16
N ILE A 380 3.24 -6.10 3.19
CA ILE A 380 3.52 -5.11 4.21
C ILE A 380 5.03 -4.96 4.29
N ARG A 381 5.53 -3.73 4.26
CA ARG A 381 6.95 -3.39 4.40
C ARG A 381 7.09 -2.26 5.39
N PHE A 382 8.10 -2.34 6.24
CA PHE A 382 8.50 -1.26 7.15
C PHE A 382 9.90 -0.78 6.77
N LYS A 383 10.17 0.49 7.05
CA LYS A 383 11.49 1.09 6.98
C LYS A 383 11.91 1.58 8.36
N GLU A 384 13.21 1.61 8.58
CA GLU A 384 13.80 2.14 9.81
C GLU A 384 14.13 3.61 9.62
N TYR A 385 13.76 4.44 10.59
CA TYR A 385 14.06 5.86 10.65
C TYR A 385 14.19 6.25 12.14
N ASN A 386 15.23 6.98 12.53
CA ASN A 386 15.51 7.34 13.94
C ASN A 386 15.36 6.15 14.92
N SER A 387 15.94 4.99 14.56
CA SER A 387 15.90 3.75 15.36
C SER A 387 14.49 3.16 15.62
N LYS A 388 13.47 3.64 14.91
CA LYS A 388 12.10 3.14 14.95
C LYS A 388 11.66 2.65 13.57
N PHE A 389 10.72 1.71 13.56
CA PHE A 389 10.15 1.15 12.34
C PHE A 389 8.82 1.80 12.02
N TYR A 390 8.68 2.23 10.77
CA TYR A 390 7.46 2.86 10.25
C TYR A 390 7.00 2.14 8.98
N LEU A 391 5.70 2.18 8.73
CA LEU A 391 5.12 1.59 7.53
C LEU A 391 5.72 2.26 6.28
N ASN A 392 6.31 1.47 5.39
CA ASN A 392 6.89 1.94 4.13
C ASN A 392 6.00 1.62 2.93
N TYR A 393 5.41 0.42 2.91
CA TYR A 393 4.54 -0.01 1.81
C TYR A 393 3.45 -0.93 2.32
N LEU A 394 2.23 -0.72 1.85
CA LEU A 394 1.08 -1.55 2.15
C LEU A 394 0.33 -1.82 0.85
N TYR A 395 0.02 -3.08 0.60
CA TYR A 395 -0.67 -3.54 -0.60
C TYR A 395 -1.73 -4.56 -0.23
N SER A 396 -2.88 -4.49 -0.89
CA SER A 396 -3.90 -5.51 -0.85
C SER A 396 -4.50 -5.76 -2.23
N ILE A 397 -4.79 -7.02 -2.53
CA ILE A 397 -5.64 -7.43 -3.66
C ILE A 397 -6.72 -8.36 -3.14
N ARG A 398 -7.95 -8.19 -3.63
CA ARG A 398 -9.11 -9.04 -3.30
C ARG A 398 -10.11 -9.06 -4.45
N GLY A 399 -11.09 -9.96 -4.39
CA GLY A 399 -12.25 -9.93 -5.31
C GLY A 399 -12.98 -8.59 -5.26
N ASP A 400 -13.39 -8.11 -6.44
CA ASP A 400 -14.20 -6.91 -6.54
C ASP A 400 -15.62 -7.13 -6.01
N TYR A 401 -16.14 -6.15 -5.28
CA TYR A 401 -17.50 -6.15 -4.75
C TYR A 401 -18.52 -5.65 -5.77
N ASN A 402 -18.06 -5.08 -6.89
CA ASN A 402 -18.86 -4.71 -8.06
C ASN A 402 -18.82 -5.78 -9.17
N ASP A 403 -18.19 -6.93 -8.92
CA ASP A 403 -18.02 -7.99 -9.91
C ASP A 403 -19.34 -8.67 -10.29
N ASP A 404 -19.50 -8.97 -11.58
CA ASP A 404 -20.69 -9.54 -12.22
C ASP A 404 -20.86 -11.06 -12.00
N LEU A 405 -20.38 -11.57 -10.87
CA LEU A 405 -20.27 -13.00 -10.52
C LEU A 405 -19.16 -13.77 -11.27
N SER A 406 -18.47 -13.17 -12.26
CA SER A 406 -17.36 -13.84 -12.97
C SER A 406 -16.18 -14.20 -12.06
N GLY A 407 -16.00 -13.48 -10.95
CA GLY A 407 -14.89 -13.64 -10.00
C GLY A 407 -13.56 -13.14 -10.55
N SER A 408 -13.57 -12.49 -11.71
CA SER A 408 -12.39 -12.08 -12.47
C SER A 408 -11.90 -10.70 -12.03
N HIS A 409 -12.82 -9.81 -11.65
CA HIS A 409 -12.47 -8.47 -11.20
C HIS A 409 -11.85 -8.49 -9.80
N LYS A 410 -10.93 -7.55 -9.59
CA LYS A 410 -10.19 -7.36 -8.36
C LYS A 410 -10.21 -5.88 -7.99
N VAL A 411 -10.26 -5.65 -6.69
CA VAL A 411 -9.83 -4.36 -6.12
C VAL A 411 -8.39 -4.50 -5.68
N ILE A 412 -7.54 -3.61 -6.17
CA ILE A 412 -6.18 -3.41 -5.71
C ILE A 412 -6.14 -2.09 -4.94
N GLN A 413 -5.54 -2.11 -3.76
CA GLN A 413 -5.25 -0.92 -2.97
C GLN A 413 -3.79 -0.98 -2.55
N GLU A 414 -3.04 0.07 -2.81
CA GLU A 414 -1.64 0.16 -2.44
C GLU A 414 -1.24 1.56 -2.01
N MET A 415 -0.28 1.66 -1.09
CA MET A 415 0.27 2.92 -0.62
C MET A 415 1.76 2.77 -0.34
N VAL A 416 2.51 3.83 -0.63
CA VAL A 416 3.94 3.96 -0.30
C VAL A 416 4.13 5.18 0.59
N ASN A 417 4.99 5.06 1.60
CA ASN A 417 5.35 6.18 2.45
C ASN A 417 6.33 7.10 1.73
N ILE A 418 6.00 8.39 1.74
CA ILE A 418 6.82 9.46 1.19
C ILE A 418 7.68 10.08 2.27
N GLU A 419 7.08 10.36 3.43
CA GLU A 419 7.72 11.07 4.53
C GLU A 419 7.15 10.59 5.87
N ILE A 420 7.97 10.64 6.92
CA ILE A 420 7.55 10.47 8.31
C ILE A 420 7.91 11.74 9.06
N ILE A 421 6.92 12.32 9.73
CA ILE A 421 7.03 13.50 10.59
C ILE A 421 6.84 13.02 12.03
N ASN A 422 7.90 13.05 12.81
CA ASN A 422 7.91 12.69 14.23
C ASN A 422 8.38 13.85 15.15
N ASP A 423 8.69 15.01 14.57
CA ASP A 423 8.83 16.26 15.31
C ASP A 423 7.47 16.63 15.93
N GLN A 424 7.41 16.69 17.25
CA GLN A 424 6.15 16.83 17.98
C GLN A 424 5.49 18.20 17.76
N ASP A 425 6.27 19.25 17.50
CA ASP A 425 5.71 20.58 17.23
C ASP A 425 5.02 20.59 15.86
N ILE A 426 5.67 20.02 14.85
CA ILE A 426 5.09 19.87 13.51
C ILE A 426 3.88 18.93 13.54
N VAL A 427 3.95 17.81 14.27
CA VAL A 427 2.82 16.88 14.44
C VAL A 427 1.62 17.60 15.07
N ASN A 428 1.83 18.34 16.17
CA ASN A 428 0.76 19.07 16.85
C ASN A 428 0.16 20.18 15.98
N GLN A 429 0.99 20.89 15.21
CA GLN A 429 0.55 21.90 14.26
C GLN A 429 -0.33 21.28 13.16
N GLN A 430 0.15 20.26 12.46
CA GLN A 430 -0.60 19.61 11.39
C GLN A 430 -1.85 18.90 11.91
N PHE A 431 -1.81 18.35 13.12
CA PHE A 431 -2.98 17.73 13.74
C PHE A 431 -4.13 18.70 13.94
N LYS A 432 -3.84 19.98 14.24
CA LYS A 432 -4.87 21.04 14.37
C LYS A 432 -5.35 21.56 13.01
N GLN A 433 -4.50 21.56 11.99
CA GLN A 433 -4.79 22.14 10.68
C GLN A 433 -5.52 21.19 9.72
N LEU A 434 -5.21 19.90 9.75
CA LEU A 434 -5.71 18.92 8.79
C LEU A 434 -7.11 18.38 9.14
N ASN A 435 -7.86 17.98 8.11
CA ASN A 435 -9.16 17.36 8.27
C ASN A 435 -9.06 15.83 8.36
N TRP A 436 -9.01 15.35 9.60
CA TRP A 436 -8.90 13.94 9.96
C TRP A 436 -10.15 13.06 9.66
N LYS A 437 -11.07 13.53 8.83
CA LYS A 437 -12.25 12.82 8.30
C LYS A 437 -12.17 12.72 6.76
N GLY A 438 -10.96 12.51 6.25
CA GLY A 438 -10.69 12.34 4.83
C GLY A 438 -11.43 11.13 4.26
N ASP A 439 -12.05 11.32 3.09
CA ASP A 439 -12.68 10.25 2.31
C ASP A 439 -12.18 10.39 0.86
N HIS A 440 -11.47 9.37 0.37
CA HIS A 440 -10.84 9.39 -0.96
C HIS A 440 -11.84 9.27 -2.11
N TYR A 441 -13.13 9.07 -1.80
CA TYR A 441 -14.22 9.13 -2.78
C TYR A 441 -14.80 10.55 -2.94
N LYS A 442 -14.43 11.52 -2.09
CA LYS A 442 -14.86 12.92 -2.23
C LYS A 442 -14.32 13.54 -3.51
N LYS A 443 -14.99 14.58 -4.00
CA LYS A 443 -14.44 15.46 -5.05
C LYS A 443 -13.53 16.49 -4.38
N LEU A 444 -12.25 16.46 -4.70
CA LEU A 444 -11.26 17.44 -4.25
C LEU A 444 -10.63 18.12 -5.48
N PRO A 445 -10.23 19.39 -5.36
CA PRO A 445 -9.52 20.09 -6.43
C PRO A 445 -8.16 19.44 -6.72
N TYR A 446 -7.70 19.60 -7.96
CA TYR A 446 -6.35 19.24 -8.39
C TYR A 446 -5.50 20.50 -8.46
N HIS A 447 -4.35 20.50 -7.78
CA HIS A 447 -3.37 21.56 -7.78
C HIS A 447 -2.04 21.04 -8.34
N LYS A 448 -1.71 21.48 -9.55
CA LYS A 448 -0.48 21.06 -10.23
C LYS A 448 0.78 21.32 -9.40
N GLU A 449 0.84 22.46 -8.71
CA GLU A 449 1.99 22.86 -7.88
C GLU A 449 2.26 21.90 -6.72
N PHE A 450 1.21 21.33 -6.12
CA PHE A 450 1.35 20.29 -5.10
C PHE A 450 2.00 19.04 -5.70
N TRP A 451 1.45 18.54 -6.81
CA TRP A 451 1.95 17.33 -7.46
C TRP A 451 3.34 17.49 -8.07
N ASP A 452 3.71 18.68 -8.52
CA ASP A 452 5.06 18.99 -9.02
C ASP A 452 6.13 18.88 -7.92
N ASN A 453 5.73 18.93 -6.64
CA ASN A 453 6.62 18.79 -5.49
C ASN A 453 6.35 17.53 -4.63
N TYR A 454 5.33 16.75 -4.97
CA TYR A 454 5.00 15.51 -4.25
C TYR A 454 5.61 14.29 -4.93
N THR A 455 6.16 13.38 -4.13
CA THR A 455 6.65 12.09 -4.61
C THR A 455 5.49 11.18 -4.96
N ILE A 456 5.48 10.63 -6.18
CA ILE A 456 4.45 9.66 -6.59
C ILE A 456 5.02 8.25 -6.74
N MET A 457 4.16 7.26 -6.51
CA MET A 457 4.46 5.88 -6.90
C MET A 457 4.19 5.71 -8.38
N LEU A 458 5.25 5.57 -9.18
CA LEU A 458 5.10 5.45 -10.62
C LEU A 458 4.26 4.22 -10.99
N PRO A 459 3.28 4.36 -11.89
CA PRO A 459 2.57 3.22 -12.44
C PRO A 459 3.51 2.35 -13.28
N THR A 460 3.15 1.08 -13.43
CA THR A 460 3.78 0.22 -14.44
C THR A 460 3.32 0.65 -15.84
N THR A 461 4.04 0.24 -16.87
CA THR A 461 3.60 0.49 -18.27
C THR A 461 2.19 -0.02 -18.53
N GLU A 462 1.85 -1.18 -17.96
CA GLU A 462 0.50 -1.76 -18.05
C GLU A 462 -0.54 -0.89 -17.34
N GLN A 463 -0.27 -0.45 -16.11
CA GLN A 463 -1.17 0.43 -15.35
C GLN A 463 -1.40 1.77 -16.06
N GLU A 464 -0.36 2.34 -16.66
CA GLU A 464 -0.43 3.59 -17.43
C GLU A 464 -1.32 3.43 -18.67
N ASN A 465 -1.17 2.33 -19.40
CA ASN A 465 -2.02 2.03 -20.56
C ASN A 465 -3.48 1.82 -20.15
N LEU A 466 -3.71 1.10 -19.04
CA LEU A 466 -5.06 0.87 -18.49
C LEU A 466 -5.73 2.19 -18.07
N LYS A 467 -4.96 3.12 -17.48
CA LYS A 467 -5.43 4.47 -17.14
C LYS A 467 -5.84 5.25 -18.38
N LYS A 468 -4.98 5.30 -19.41
CA LYS A 468 -5.27 6.00 -20.67
C LYS A 468 -6.51 5.45 -21.37
N ASN A 469 -6.68 4.13 -21.38
CA ASN A 469 -7.89 3.50 -21.93
C ASN A 469 -9.15 3.93 -21.17
N LEU A 470 -9.10 3.94 -19.83
CA LEU A 470 -10.22 4.40 -19.00
C LEU A 470 -10.55 5.88 -19.25
N GLU A 471 -9.54 6.75 -19.39
CA GLU A 471 -9.73 8.16 -19.75
C GLU A 471 -10.42 8.31 -21.11
N GLN A 472 -9.98 7.55 -22.12
CA GLN A 472 -10.61 7.55 -23.45
C GLN A 472 -12.04 7.03 -23.43
N GLU A 473 -12.35 6.02 -22.62
CA GLU A 473 -13.73 5.52 -22.46
C GLU A 473 -14.63 6.57 -21.82
N LEU A 474 -14.13 7.32 -20.83
CA LEU A 474 -14.88 8.39 -20.18
C LEU A 474 -15.17 9.57 -21.11
N LEU A 475 -14.28 9.87 -22.05
CA LEU A 475 -14.50 10.91 -23.08
C LEU A 475 -15.59 10.55 -24.10
N LYS A 476 -15.97 9.27 -24.21
CA LYS A 476 -17.01 8.78 -25.13
C LYS A 476 -18.43 8.82 -24.53
N LYS A 477 -18.56 9.05 -23.22
CA LYS A 477 -19.84 9.17 -22.51
C LYS A 477 -20.24 10.63 -22.38
#